data_AF-A0A7Y1TPF9-F1
#
_entry.id   AF-A0A7Y1TPF9-F1
#
_cell.length_a   1.000
_cell.length_b   1.000
_cell.length_c   1.000
_cell.angle_alpha   90.00
_cell.angle_beta   90.00
_cell.angle_gamma   90.00
#
_symmetry.space_group_name_H-M   'P 1'
#
loop_
_entity.id
_entity.type
_entity.pdbx_description
1 polymer ?
#
loop_
_entity_poly.entity_id
_entity_poly.type
_entity_poly.pdbx_seq_one_letter_code
_entity_poly.pdbx_strand_id
1 'polypeptide(L)' 'MYNKLPELEPDDFYYNEQGYRVFTEKYHLKRGHCCQSGCKHCPYGYDKRTHSIKK' A
#
# COMPACT_ATOMS: atom_id res chain seq x y z
N MET A 1 15.92 13.59 14.85
CA MET A 1 15.81 12.19 14.40
C MET A 1 14.94 12.17 13.17
N TYR A 2 15.55 12.25 11.99
CA TYR A 2 14.83 12.14 10.72
C TYR A 2 14.44 10.67 10.57
N ASN A 3 13.18 10.36 10.85
CA ASN A 3 12.60 9.06 10.48
C ASN A 3 12.75 8.92 8.97
N LYS A 4 13.76 8.15 8.56
CA LYS A 4 14.03 7.78 7.18
C LYS A 4 12.73 7.17 6.64
N LEU A 5 12.02 7.91 5.78
CA LEU A 5 10.94 7.32 5.01
C LEU A 5 11.55 6.14 4.23
N PRO A 6 10.87 4.98 4.20
CA PRO A 6 11.39 3.82 3.49
C PRO A 6 11.65 4.22 2.03
N GLU A 7 12.86 3.95 1.56
CA GLU A 7 13.26 4.22 0.19
C GLU A 7 12.32 3.45 -0.73
N LEU A 8 11.53 4.20 -1.50
CA LEU A 8 10.56 3.65 -2.44
C LEU A 8 11.32 3.06 -3.61
N GLU A 9 11.26 1.74 -3.76
CA GLU A 9 11.87 1.08 -4.91
C GLU A 9 10.90 1.10 -6.10
N PRO A 10 11.41 1.03 -7.34
CA PRO A 10 10.57 0.96 -8.54
C PRO A 10 9.64 -0.27 -8.57
N ASP A 11 9.84 -1.24 -7.66
CA ASP A 11 9.01 -2.43 -7.51
C ASP A 11 7.83 -2.25 -6.52
N ASP A 12 7.87 -1.18 -5.72
CA ASP A 12 6.81 -0.81 -4.76
C ASP A 12 5.61 -0.15 -5.44
N PHE A 13 5.78 0.38 -6.66
CA PHE A 13 4.72 1.01 -7.42
C PHE A 13 4.96 0.88 -8.92
N TYR A 14 3.89 0.89 -9.70
CA TYR A 14 3.96 0.98 -11.15
C TYR A 14 3.14 2.17 -11.65
N TYR A 15 3.46 2.66 -12.83
CA TYR A 15 2.62 3.65 -13.51
C TYR A 15 1.64 2.91 -14.41
N ASN A 16 0.35 3.21 -14.28
CA ASN A 16 -0.64 2.72 -15.24
C ASN A 16 -0.59 3.55 -16.53
N GLU A 17 -1.30 3.10 -17.57
CA GLU A 17 -1.36 3.77 -18.88
C GLU A 17 -1.91 5.20 -18.81
N GLN A 18 -2.61 5.54 -17.72
CA GLN A 18 -3.14 6.87 -17.46
C GLN A 18 -2.15 7.77 -16.70
N GLY A 19 -0.93 7.29 -16.41
CA GLY A 19 0.11 8.03 -15.71
C GLY A 19 -0.05 8.08 -14.18
N TYR A 20 -0.99 7.32 -13.61
CA TYR A 20 -1.17 7.25 -12.16
C TYR A 20 -0.20 6.27 -11.53
N ARG A 21 0.37 6.68 -10.39
CA ARG A 21 1.21 5.84 -9.54
C ARG A 21 0.34 4.86 -8.74
N VAL A 22 0.37 3.59 -9.11
CA VAL A 22 -0.35 2.52 -8.43
C VAL A 22 0.62 1.78 -7.51
N PHE A 23 0.35 1.82 -6.22
CA PHE A 23 1.14 1.08 -5.22
C PHE A 23 0.81 -0.40 -5.24
N THR A 24 1.86 -1.22 -5.14
CA THR A 24 1.74 -2.67 -5.05
C THR A 24 1.59 -3.11 -3.59
N GLU A 25 1.27 -4.39 -3.40
CA GLU A 25 1.26 -5.02 -2.08
C GLU A 25 2.60 -4.89 -1.33
N LYS A 26 3.73 -4.88 -2.05
CA LYS A 26 5.08 -4.75 -1.46
C LYS A 26 5.27 -3.43 -0.74
N TYR A 27 4.80 -2.33 -1.33
CA TYR A 27 4.80 -1.02 -0.68
C TYR A 27 4.02 -1.06 0.64
N HIS A 28 2.85 -1.68 0.62
CA HIS A 28 1.99 -1.79 1.81
C HIS A 28 2.61 -2.68 2.90
N LEU A 29 3.41 -3.70 2.52
CA LEU A 29 4.20 -4.50 3.44
C LEU A 29 5.38 -3.69 4.02
N LYS A 30 6.16 -2.98 3.19
CA LYS A 30 7.25 -2.10 3.65
C LYS A 30 6.77 -1.00 4.60
N ARG A 31 5.55 -0.48 4.38
CA ARG A 31 4.91 0.51 5.26
C ARG A 31 4.62 -0.05 6.67
N GLY A 32 4.56 -1.38 6.82
CA GLY A 32 4.40 -2.08 8.10
C GLY A 32 3.03 -1.94 8.77
N HIS A 33 2.08 -1.21 8.18
CA HIS A 33 0.72 -1.08 8.70
C HIS A 33 -0.31 -0.79 7.61
N CYS A 34 -1.53 -1.28 7.81
CA CYS A 34 -2.67 -0.99 6.95
C CYS A 34 -3.08 0.49 7.10
N CYS A 35 -3.24 1.19 5.98
CA CYS A 35 -3.72 2.58 5.94
C CYS A 35 -5.25 2.71 6.01
N GLN A 36 -6.00 1.59 6.03
CA GLN A 36 -7.46 1.56 6.01
C GLN A 36 -8.09 2.33 4.82
N SER A 37 -7.33 2.57 3.75
CA SER A 37 -7.80 3.32 2.58
C SER A 37 -8.58 2.47 1.57
N GLY A 38 -8.79 1.18 1.82
CA GLY A 38 -9.54 0.31 0.90
C GLY A 38 -8.81 0.01 -0.41
N CYS A 39 -7.48 -0.11 -0.36
CA CYS A 39 -6.63 -0.42 -1.53
C CYS A 39 -7.03 -1.75 -2.15
N LYS A 40 -7.09 -1.82 -3.50
CA LYS A 40 -7.39 -3.08 -4.20
C LYS A 40 -6.32 -4.16 -3.97
N HIS A 41 -5.06 -3.76 -3.85
CA HIS A 41 -3.91 -4.65 -3.60
C HIS A 41 -3.52 -4.68 -2.12
N CYS A 42 -4.51 -4.61 -1.21
CA CYS A 42 -4.22 -4.60 0.22
C CYS A 42 -3.72 -5.99 0.67
N PRO A 43 -2.45 -6.14 1.11
CA PRO A 43 -1.95 -7.43 1.60
C PRO A 43 -2.59 -7.83 2.93
N TYR A 44 -3.23 -6.89 3.64
CA TYR A 44 -3.84 -7.12 4.95
C TYR A 44 -5.31 -7.58 4.87
N GLY A 45 -5.90 -7.70 3.67
CA GLY A 45 -7.31 -8.11 3.55
C GLY A 45 -8.28 -7.12 4.19
N TYR A 46 -8.00 -5.82 4.10
CA TYR A 46 -8.87 -4.78 4.65
C TYR A 46 -10.14 -4.62 3.84
N ASP A 47 -11.30 -4.83 4.47
CA ASP A 47 -12.60 -4.61 3.86
C ASP A 47 -13.14 -3.22 4.22
N LYS A 48 -13.21 -2.34 3.22
CA LYS A 48 -13.70 -0.96 3.37
C LYS A 48 -15.17 -0.89 3.82
N ARG A 49 -15.96 -1.94 3.62
CA ARG A 49 -17.39 -1.94 3.96
C ARG A 49 -17.64 -2.21 5.43
N THR A 50 -16.82 -3.05 6.04
CA THR A 50 -16.92 -3.41 7.47
C THR A 50 -15.83 -2.76 8.32
N HIS A 51 -14.93 -2.01 7.69
CA HIS A 51 -13.76 -1.38 8.34
C HIS A 51 -12.90 -2.40 9.10
N SER A 52 -12.84 -3.64 8.62
CA SER A 52 -12.20 -4.76 9.32
C SER A 52 -10.98 -5.27 8.55
N ILE A 53 -9.94 -5.67 9.27
CA ILE A 53 -8.74 -6.30 8.71
C ILE A 53 -8.84 -7.81 9.01
N LYS A 54 -9.06 -8.63 7.99
CA LYS A 54 -9.07 -10.09 8.12
C LYS A 54 -7.68 -10.62 7.76
N LYS A 55 -6.78 -10.68 8.74
CA LYS A 55 -5.48 -11.33 8.59
C LYS A 55 -5.56 -12.76 9.15
#